data_AF-A0A525PQ52-F1
#
_entry.id   AF-A0A525PQ52-F1
#
_cell.length_a   1.000
_cell.length_b   1.000
_cell.length_c   1.000
_cell.angle_alpha   90.00
_cell.angle_beta   90.00
_cell.angle_gamma   90.00
#
_symmetry.space_group_name_H-M   'P 1'
#
loop_
_entity.id
_entity.type
_entity.pdbx_description
1 polymer ?
#
loop_
_entity_poly.entity_id
_entity_poly.type
_entity_poly.pdbx_seq_one_letter_code
_entity_poly.pdbx_strand_id
1 'polypeptide(L)'
;MSTSLAKEFWDRLDDTRTGMLAADTARAIPMSHYVDSDAKVLWFITANGTELAKSAQTGASAEYIVTSKDEHLYARIDGRIQ
;
A
#
# COMPACT_ATOMS: atom_id res chain seq x y z
N MET A 1 -5.31 16.74 -10.79
CA MET A 1 -5.07 16.58 -9.34
C MET A 1 -4.34 17.81 -8.87
N SER A 2 -4.87 18.61 -7.94
CA SER A 2 -4.07 19.71 -7.38
C SER A 2 -2.86 19.10 -6.65
N THR A 3 -1.69 19.71 -6.77
CA THR A 3 -0.47 19.29 -6.06
C THR A 3 -0.69 19.18 -4.55
N SER A 4 -1.63 19.94 -3.99
CA SER A 4 -2.03 19.87 -2.59
C SER A 4 -2.68 18.53 -2.20
N LEU A 5 -3.53 17.94 -3.04
CA LEU A 5 -4.21 16.68 -2.70
C LEU A 5 -3.24 15.50 -2.68
N ALA A 6 -2.30 15.46 -3.63
CA ALA A 6 -1.27 14.42 -3.66
C ALA A 6 -0.36 14.51 -2.44
N LYS A 7 0.04 15.72 -2.04
CA LYS A 7 0.83 15.94 -0.82
C LYS A 7 0.09 15.46 0.42
N GLU A 8 -1.16 15.92 0.60
CA GLU A 8 -2.01 15.54 1.73
C GLU A 8 -2.23 14.02 1.82
N PHE A 9 -2.37 13.35 0.67
CA PHE A 9 -2.47 11.89 0.61
C PHE A 9 -1.22 11.22 1.18
N TRP A 10 -0.03 11.64 0.76
CA TRP A 10 1.23 11.05 1.25
C TRP A 10 1.45 11.35 2.74
N ASP A 11 1.18 12.58 3.19
CA ASP A 11 1.32 12.99 4.59
C ASP A 11 0.44 12.09 5.50
N ARG A 12 -0.86 11.95 5.18
CA ARG A 12 -1.79 11.09 5.96
C ARG A 12 -1.51 9.60 5.88
N LEU A 13 -0.93 9.17 4.76
CA LEU A 13 -0.58 7.76 4.56
C LEU A 13 0.61 7.40 5.46
N ASP A 14 1.60 8.29 5.61
CA ASP A 14 2.75 8.08 6.49
C ASP A 14 2.36 8.00 7.98
N ASP A 15 1.35 8.78 8.39
CA ASP A 15 0.78 8.72 9.74
C ASP A 15 -0.13 7.51 9.97
N THR A 16 -0.52 6.79 8.91
CA THR A 16 -1.30 5.55 9.03
C THR A 16 -0.38 4.32 9.08
N ARG A 17 -0.62 3.40 10.01
CA ARG A 17 0.27 2.24 10.19
C ARG A 17 -0.05 1.03 9.30
N THR A 18 -1.33 0.81 8.99
CA THR A 18 -1.80 -0.46 8.40
C THR A 18 -2.88 -0.26 7.34
N GLY A 19 -2.90 -1.15 6.36
CA GLY A 19 -3.93 -1.26 5.34
C GLY A 19 -4.04 -2.70 4.84
N MET A 20 -5.01 -2.95 3.98
CA MET A 20 -5.27 -4.27 3.42
C MET A 20 -4.60 -4.40 2.06
N LEU A 21 -3.60 -5.28 1.94
CA LEU A 21 -2.88 -5.53 0.70
C LEU A 21 -3.36 -6.83 0.05
N ALA A 22 -3.74 -6.75 -1.23
CA ALA A 22 -4.05 -7.87 -2.09
C ALA A 22 -3.15 -7.83 -3.34
N ALA A 23 -2.84 -8.98 -3.92
CA ALA A 23 -2.08 -9.06 -5.16
C ALA A 23 -2.36 -10.35 -5.93
N ASP A 24 -2.77 -10.26 -7.18
CA ASP A 24 -3.14 -11.39 -8.03
C ASP A 24 -4.06 -12.42 -7.31
N THR A 25 -3.54 -13.59 -6.95
CA THR A 25 -4.28 -14.64 -6.22
C THR A 25 -4.29 -14.45 -4.69
N ALA A 26 -3.43 -13.57 -4.16
CA ALA A 26 -3.37 -13.26 -2.74
C ALA A 26 -4.56 -12.40 -2.33
N ARG A 27 -5.39 -12.94 -1.44
CA ARG A 27 -6.50 -12.22 -0.81
C ARG A 27 -5.99 -11.02 -0.02
N ALA A 28 -6.86 -10.03 0.15
CA ALA A 28 -6.59 -8.86 0.99
C ALA A 28 -6.28 -9.27 2.44
N ILE A 29 -5.07 -8.96 2.92
CA ILE A 29 -4.65 -9.18 4.31
C ILE A 29 -4.07 -7.90 4.91
N PRO A 30 -4.17 -7.71 6.24
CA PRO A 30 -3.60 -6.54 6.88
C PRO A 30 -2.06 -6.58 6.79
N MET A 31 -1.47 -5.49 6.31
CA MET A 31 -0.02 -5.31 6.21
C MET A 31 0.36 -3.94 6.78
N SER A 32 1.54 -3.88 7.40
CA SER A 32 2.17 -2.60 7.73
C SER A 32 2.95 -2.10 6.52
N HIS A 33 2.77 -0.84 6.18
CA HIS A 33 3.49 -0.18 5.10
C HIS A 33 4.52 0.81 5.67
N TYR A 34 5.52 1.12 4.85
CA TYR A 34 6.44 2.22 5.08
C TYR A 34 6.42 3.09 3.84
N VAL A 35 6.20 4.40 4.02
CA VAL A 35 6.03 5.34 2.91
C VAL A 35 7.38 5.83 2.41
N ASP A 36 7.52 5.89 1.08
CA ASP A 36 8.57 6.64 0.39
C ASP A 36 7.92 7.50 -0.69
N SER A 37 7.56 8.73 -0.31
CA SER A 37 6.80 9.65 -1.15
C SER A 37 7.63 10.24 -2.29
N ASP A 38 8.95 10.33 -2.13
CA ASP A 38 9.89 10.78 -3.16
C ASP A 38 9.98 9.75 -4.29
N ALA A 39 10.13 8.46 -3.95
CA ALA A 39 10.10 7.37 -4.92
C ALA A 39 8.68 6.98 -5.36
N LYS A 40 7.65 7.50 -4.66
CA LYS A 40 6.22 7.19 -4.87
C LYS A 40 5.90 5.70 -4.72
N VAL A 41 6.49 5.07 -3.71
CA VAL A 41 6.32 3.65 -3.42
C VAL A 41 5.95 3.43 -1.95
N LEU A 42 5.39 2.25 -1.69
CA LEU A 42 5.14 1.72 -0.36
C LEU A 42 5.96 0.46 -0.17
N TRP A 43 6.73 0.40 0.90
CA TRP A 43 7.51 -0.77 1.26
C TRP A 43 6.74 -1.65 2.23
N PHE A 44 6.83 -2.97 2.02
CA PHE A 44 6.22 -3.98 2.87
C PHE A 44 7.28 -5.01 3.25
N ILE A 45 7.31 -5.40 4.52
CA ILE A 45 8.17 -6.49 4.99
C ILE A 45 7.28 -7.72 5.19
N THR A 46 7.64 -8.83 4.56
CA THR A 46 6.90 -10.09 4.67
C THR A 46 7.85 -11.29 4.68
N ALA A 47 7.36 -12.42 5.17
CA ALA A 47 8.11 -13.67 5.12
C ALA A 47 8.17 -14.23 3.69
N ASN A 48 9.31 -14.81 3.34
CA ASN A 48 9.47 -15.60 2.12
C ASN A 48 8.43 -16.74 2.09
N GLY A 49 7.87 -17.01 0.91
CA GLY A 49 6.90 -18.08 0.70
C GLY A 49 5.44 -17.71 0.99
N THR A 50 5.16 -16.51 1.51
CA THR A 50 3.80 -15.96 1.52
C THR A 50 3.29 -15.74 0.10
N GLU A 51 1.98 -15.77 -0.10
CA GLU A 51 1.40 -15.52 -1.43
C GLU A 51 1.77 -14.12 -1.95
N LEU A 52 1.83 -13.11 -1.08
CA LEU A 52 2.32 -11.77 -1.45
C LEU A 52 3.79 -11.78 -1.89
N ALA A 53 4.67 -12.51 -1.20
CA ALA A 53 6.08 -12.63 -1.59
C ALA A 53 6.24 -13.34 -2.94
N LYS A 54 5.35 -14.29 -3.27
CA LYS A 54 5.32 -14.93 -4.60
C LYS A 54 4.80 -13.98 -5.67
N SER A 55 3.75 -13.22 -5.39
CA SER A 55 3.20 -12.19 -6.30
C SER A 55 4.21 -11.08 -6.60
N ALA A 56 5.04 -10.68 -5.62
CA ALA A 56 6.10 -9.70 -5.82
C ALA A 56 7.13 -10.14 -6.87
N GLN A 57 7.51 -11.42 -6.89
CA GLN A 57 8.51 -11.94 -7.83
C GLN A 57 8.12 -11.82 -9.31
N THR A 58 6.84 -11.66 -9.61
CA THR A 58 6.31 -11.53 -10.98
C THR A 58 5.92 -10.08 -11.32
N GLY A 59 6.08 -9.15 -10.37
CA GLY A 59 5.62 -7.78 -10.54
C GLY A 59 4.09 -7.70 -10.58
N ALA A 60 3.34 -8.54 -9.87
CA ALA A 60 1.90 -8.68 -10.05
C ALA A 60 1.09 -7.39 -9.81
N SER A 61 -0.10 -7.30 -10.41
CA SER A 61 -1.08 -6.26 -10.08
C SER A 61 -1.50 -6.37 -8.62
N ALA A 62 -1.55 -5.24 -7.93
CA ALA A 62 -1.85 -5.17 -6.51
C ALA A 62 -2.85 -4.06 -6.19
N GLU A 63 -3.58 -4.27 -5.09
CA GLU A 63 -4.53 -3.31 -4.52
C GLU A 63 -4.18 -3.11 -3.04
N TYR A 64 -4.05 -1.86 -2.62
CA TYR A 64 -3.86 -1.49 -1.23
C TYR A 64 -4.99 -0.59 -0.75
N ILE A 65 -5.76 -1.08 0.22
CA ILE A 65 -6.93 -0.39 0.77
C ILE A 65 -6.57 0.15 2.15
N VAL A 66 -6.71 1.45 2.33
CA VAL A 66 -6.47 2.14 3.61
C VAL A 66 -7.77 2.74 4.11
N THR A 67 -8.09 2.44 5.37
CA THR A 67 -9.21 3.04 6.09
C THR A 67 -8.70 3.52 7.45
N SER A 68 -8.35 4.80 7.54
CA SER A 68 -7.89 5.44 8.76
C SER A 68 -8.90 6.48 9.21
N LYS A 69 -9.48 6.27 10.40
CA LYS A 69 -10.39 7.26 11.01
C LYS A 69 -9.61 8.48 11.51
N ASP A 70 -8.47 8.23 12.16
CA ASP A 70 -7.69 9.27 12.82
C ASP A 70 -7.04 10.21 11.80
N GLU A 71 -6.53 9.66 10.70
CA GLU A 71 -5.95 10.45 9.58
C GLU A 71 -7.00 10.90 8.55
N HIS A 72 -8.28 10.57 8.77
CA HIS A 72 -9.36 10.85 7.82
C HIS A 72 -9.01 10.41 6.37
N LEU A 73 -8.34 9.28 6.23
CA LEU A 73 -7.85 8.75 4.95
C LEU A 73 -8.61 7.48 4.59
N TYR A 74 -9.34 7.53 3.47
CA TYR A 74 -10.07 6.41 2.91
C TYR A 74 -9.70 6.28 1.44
N ALA A 75 -8.87 5.30 1.12
CA ALA A 75 -8.27 5.18 -0.19
C ALA A 75 -8.19 3.72 -0.65
N ARG A 76 -8.38 3.53 -1.96
CA ARG A 76 -7.96 2.35 -2.71
C ARG A 76 -6.84 2.78 -3.63
N ILE A 77 -5.70 2.12 -3.53
CA ILE A 77 -4.50 2.40 -4.31
C ILE A 77 -4.26 1.18 -5.21
N ASP A 78 -4.46 1.36 -6.51
CA ASP A 78 -4.14 0.33 -7.50
C ASP A 78 -2.68 0.51 -7.96
N GLY A 79 -1.93 -0.58 -8.03
CA GLY A 79 -0.51 -0.54 -8.38
C GLY A 79 0.05 -1.90 -8.75
N ARG A 80 1.36 -2.06 -8.59
CA ARG A 80 2.06 -3.33 -8.75
C ARG A 80 2.92 -3.59 -7.53
N ILE A 81 3.08 -4.86 -7.16
CA ILE A 81 3.99 -5.32 -6.11
C ILE A 81 5.21 -5.97 -6.76
N GLN A 82 6.42 -5.63 -6.29
CA GLN A 82 7.70 -6.09 -6.84
C GLN A 82 8.74 -6.24 -5.75
#